data_AF-A0A9E5N5M5-F1
#
_entry.id   AF-A0A9E5N5M5-F1
#
_cell.length_a   1.000
_cell.length_b   1.000
_cell.length_c   1.000
_cell.angle_alpha   90.00
_cell.angle_beta   90.00
_cell.angle_gamma   90.00
#
_symmetry.space_group_name_H-M   'P 1'
#
loop_
_entity.id
_entity.type
_entity.pdbx_description
1 polymer ?
#
loop_
_entity_poly.entity_id
_entity_poly.type
_entity_poly.pdbx_seq_one_letter_code
_entity_poly.pdbx_strand_id
1 'polypeptide(L)'
;MEEKYKALGLLRKTFKILAFIAGGMGVLFFIIILIAGGTPETPRATSLLALALGVIYFLFFYTISEVILLFSDIEENTRRTRELLEKK
;
A
#
# COMPACT_ATOMS: atom_id res chain seq x y z
N MET A 1 23.67 -8.28 -6.31
CA MET A 1 22.39 -8.95 -5.96
C MET A 1 21.87 -8.47 -4.62
N GLU A 2 22.70 -8.34 -3.59
CA GLU A 2 22.29 -7.84 -2.26
C GLU A 2 21.57 -6.47 -2.31
N GLU A 3 22.04 -5.55 -3.16
CA GLU A 3 21.39 -4.24 -3.37
C GLU A 3 19.97 -4.34 -3.95
N LYS A 4 19.69 -5.33 -4.82
CA LYS A 4 18.34 -5.54 -5.38
C LYS A 4 17.34 -5.94 -4.28
N TYR A 5 17.74 -6.79 -3.32
CA TYR A 5 16.88 -7.14 -2.19
C TYR A 5 16.68 -5.98 -1.23
N LYS A 6 17.72 -5.20 -0.98
CA LYS A 6 17.61 -3.96 -0.21
C LYS A 6 16.63 -2.99 -0.88
N ALA A 7 16.69 -2.86 -2.21
CA ALA A 7 15.76 -2.03 -2.98
C ALA A 7 14.31 -2.57 -2.94
N LEU A 8 14.09 -3.87 -3.09
CA LEU A 8 12.77 -4.50 -2.98
C LEU A 8 12.16 -4.36 -1.59
N GLY A 9 12.96 -4.57 -0.54
CA GLY A 9 12.54 -4.37 0.85
C GLY A 9 12.18 -2.91 1.14
N LEU A 10 12.97 -1.97 0.63
CA LEU A 10 12.67 -0.53 0.72
C LEU A 10 11.36 -0.20 -0.01
N LEU A 11 11.20 -0.69 -1.24
CA LEU A 11 10.01 -0.45 -2.06
C LEU A 11 8.74 -0.98 -1.38
N ARG A 12 8.78 -2.21 -0.86
CA ARG A 12 7.70 -2.81 -0.06
C ARG A 12 7.31 -1.90 1.09
N LYS A 13 8.30 -1.44 1.87
CA LYS A 13 8.08 -0.57 3.04
C LYS A 13 7.47 0.77 2.62
N THR A 14 7.95 1.36 1.54
CA THR A 14 7.40 2.60 0.97
C THR A 14 5.94 2.43 0.60
N PHE A 15 5.57 1.41 -0.15
CA PHE A 15 4.16 1.16 -0.51
C PHE A 15 3.27 0.91 0.70
N LYS A 16 3.77 0.19 1.71
CA LYS A 16 3.02 -0.02 2.95
C LYS A 16 2.77 1.30 3.69
N ILE A 17 3.78 2.17 3.80
CA ILE A 17 3.64 3.49 4.40
C ILE A 17 2.65 4.35 3.61
N LEU A 18 2.77 4.37 2.27
CA LEU A 18 1.85 5.11 1.40
C LEU A 18 0.41 4.62 1.54
N ALA A 19 0.18 3.31 1.72
CA ALA A 19 -1.14 2.77 1.99
C ALA A 19 -1.75 3.41 3.24
N PHE A 20 -1.03 3.40 4.36
CA PHE A 20 -1.51 4.01 5.61
C PHE A 20 -1.67 5.52 5.51
N ILE A 21 -0.79 6.22 4.80
CA ILE A 21 -0.95 7.66 4.53
C ILE A 21 -2.24 7.90 3.74
N ALA A 22 -2.47 7.17 2.66
CA ALA A 22 -3.66 7.33 1.83
C ALA A 22 -4.95 7.03 2.60
N GLY A 23 -4.99 5.93 3.34
CA GLY A 23 -6.13 5.58 4.20
C GLY A 23 -6.36 6.62 5.29
N GLY A 24 -5.29 7.07 5.97
CA GLY A 24 -5.35 8.09 7.02
C GLY A 24 -5.83 9.45 6.49
N MET A 25 -5.34 9.88 5.33
CA MET A 25 -5.79 11.10 4.67
C MET A 25 -7.25 11.01 4.24
N GLY A 26 -7.71 9.86 3.76
CA GLY A 26 -9.12 9.64 3.43
C GLY A 26 -10.03 9.77 4.65
N VAL A 27 -9.66 9.17 5.78
CA VAL A 27 -10.39 9.32 7.05
C VAL A 27 -10.36 10.77 7.55
N LEU A 28 -9.20 11.43 7.47
CA LEU A 28 -9.05 12.82 7.87
C LEU A 28 -9.97 13.74 7.04
N PHE A 29 -9.94 13.62 5.71
CA PHE A 29 -10.80 14.41 4.83
C PHE A 29 -12.27 14.08 4.99
N PHE A 30 -12.62 12.82 5.23
CA PHE A 30 -13.99 12.44 5.59
C PHE A 30 -14.48 13.24 6.79
N ILE A 31 -13.71 13.27 7.89
CA ILE A 31 -14.08 14.01 9.11
C ILE A 31 -14.17 15.52 8.84
N ILE A 32 -13.19 16.09 8.13
CA ILE A 32 -13.16 17.53 7.82
C ILE A 32 -14.38 17.93 7.00
N ILE A 33 -14.68 17.22 5.91
CA ILE A 33 -15.80 17.54 5.02
C ILE A 33 -17.14 17.29 5.71
N LEU A 34 -17.24 16.26 6.54
CA LEU A 34 -18.47 15.95 7.27
C LEU A 34 -18.83 17.07 8.26
N ILE A 35 -17.84 17.61 8.99
CA ILE A 35 -18.03 18.65 10.01
C ILE A 35 -18.11 20.05 9.40
N ALA A 36 -17.14 20.41 8.55
CA ALA A 36 -16.98 21.76 8.02
C ALA A 36 -17.67 22.00 6.66
N GLY A 37 -18.12 20.93 5.99
CA GLY A 37 -18.84 21.03 4.73
C GLY A 37 -20.34 21.32 4.89
N GLY A 38 -21.06 21.23 3.78
CA GLY A 38 -22.50 21.55 3.71
C GLY A 38 -22.82 22.80 2.88
N THR A 39 -21.84 23.36 2.19
CA THR A 39 -22.06 24.37 1.16
C THR A 39 -22.41 23.70 -0.18
N PRO A 40 -22.96 24.45 -1.16
CA PRO A 40 -23.18 23.91 -2.51
C PRO A 40 -21.91 23.39 -3.20
N GLU A 41 -20.75 24.00 -2.89
CA GLU A 41 -19.45 23.62 -3.45
C GLU A 41 -18.84 22.39 -2.78
N THR A 42 -19.11 22.18 -1.48
CA THR A 42 -18.67 21.00 -0.72
C THR A 42 -19.85 20.35 0.01
N PRO A 43 -20.77 19.67 -0.71
CA PRO A 43 -21.87 18.96 -0.10
C PRO A 43 -21.36 17.89 0.87
N ARG A 44 -21.98 17.70 2.03
CA ARG A 44 -21.52 16.70 3.03
C ARG A 44 -21.41 15.28 2.47
N ALA A 45 -22.20 14.94 1.46
CA ALA A 45 -22.11 13.65 0.76
C ALA A 45 -20.73 13.38 0.13
N THR A 46 -19.96 14.42 -0.20
CA THR A 46 -18.59 14.25 -0.73
C THR A 46 -17.61 13.72 0.32
N SER A 47 -17.94 13.80 1.62
CA SER A 47 -17.16 13.12 2.67
C SER A 47 -17.11 11.60 2.44
N LEU A 48 -18.22 10.98 2.04
CA LEU A 48 -18.28 9.55 1.73
C LEU A 48 -17.38 9.19 0.55
N LEU A 49 -17.26 10.08 -0.44
CA LEU A 49 -16.32 9.91 -1.56
C LEU A 49 -14.88 9.97 -1.06
N ALA A 50 -14.54 10.91 -0.16
CA ALA A 50 -13.21 10.99 0.44
C ALA A 50 -12.86 9.71 1.22
N LEU A 51 -13.82 9.17 1.98
CA LEU A 51 -13.64 7.90 2.70
C LEU A 51 -13.46 6.73 1.73
N ALA A 52 -14.32 6.62 0.72
CA ALA A 52 -14.26 5.55 -0.27
C ALA A 52 -12.93 5.57 -1.04
N LEU A 53 -12.48 6.75 -1.49
CA LEU A 53 -11.18 6.91 -2.14
C LEU A 53 -10.03 6.55 -1.21
N GLY A 54 -10.10 6.97 0.06
CA GLY A 54 -9.13 6.57 1.09
C GLY A 54 -8.99 5.06 1.22
N VAL A 55 -10.12 4.34 1.29
CA VAL A 55 -10.15 2.87 1.35
C VAL A 55 -9.59 2.25 0.07
N ILE A 56 -10.00 2.74 -1.10
CA ILE A 56 -9.52 2.24 -2.40
C ILE A 56 -8.00 2.39 -2.50
N TYR A 57 -7.45 3.57 -2.21
CA TYR A 57 -6.00 3.80 -2.27
C TYR A 57 -5.24 3.04 -1.20
N PHE A 58 -5.79 2.91 0.01
CA PHE A 58 -5.22 2.04 1.04
C PHE A 58 -5.08 0.61 0.53
N LEU A 59 -6.17 0.01 0.04
CA LEU A 59 -6.17 -1.36 -0.47
C LEU A 59 -5.23 -1.52 -1.66
N PHE A 60 -5.23 -0.56 -2.59
CA PHE A 60 -4.37 -0.58 -3.76
C PHE A 60 -2.88 -0.61 -3.39
N PHE A 61 -2.41 0.35 -2.59
CA PHE A 61 -1.00 0.41 -2.18
C PHE A 61 -0.62 -0.75 -1.26
N TYR A 62 -1.53 -1.20 -0.40
CA TYR A 62 -1.29 -2.36 0.45
C TYR A 62 -1.12 -3.62 -0.39
N THR A 63 -1.99 -3.82 -1.39
CA THR A 63 -1.91 -4.95 -2.34
C THR A 63 -0.59 -4.93 -3.09
N ILE A 64 -0.13 -3.78 -3.57
CA ILE A 64 1.19 -3.67 -4.23
C ILE A 64 2.31 -4.10 -3.28
N SER A 65 2.27 -3.68 -2.01
CA SER A 65 3.25 -4.07 -1.01
C SER A 65 3.29 -5.60 -0.80
N GLU A 66 2.13 -6.24 -0.72
CA GLU A 66 2.00 -7.70 -0.57
C GLU A 66 2.45 -8.46 -1.83
N VAL A 67 2.17 -7.93 -3.03
CA VAL A 67 2.66 -8.52 -4.29
C VAL A 67 4.19 -8.48 -4.37
N ILE A 68 4.81 -7.36 -3.96
CA ILE A 68 6.27 -7.25 -3.89
C ILE A 68 6.85 -8.26 -2.90
N LEU A 69 6.20 -8.44 -1.74
CA LEU A 69 6.60 -9.45 -0.77
C LEU A 69 6.54 -10.85 -1.37
N LEU A 70 5.42 -11.20 -2.00
CA LEU A 70 5.22 -12.51 -2.61
C LEU A 70 6.32 -12.81 -3.64
N PHE A 71 6.65 -11.86 -4.51
CA PHE A 71 7.74 -12.03 -5.47
C PHE A 71 9.10 -12.20 -4.81
N SER A 72 9.36 -11.46 -3.73
CA SER A 72 10.61 -11.61 -2.95
C SER A 72 10.70 -13.01 -2.33
N ASP A 73 9.61 -13.52 -1.76
CA ASP A 73 9.58 -14.82 -1.10
C ASP A 73 9.73 -15.98 -2.10
N ILE A 74 9.09 -15.86 -3.28
CA ILE A 74 9.23 -16.84 -4.38
C ILE A 74 10.68 -16.90 -4.86
N GLU A 75 11.29 -15.74 -5.06
CA GLU A 75 12.66 -15.65 -5.54
C GLU A 75 13.65 -16.26 -4.53
N GLU A 76 13.49 -15.94 -3.24
CA GLU A 76 14.34 -16.46 -2.18
C GLU A 76 14.24 -17.99 -2.07
N ASN A 77 13.01 -18.53 -2.15
CA ASN A 77 12.78 -19.98 -2.14
C ASN A 77 13.34 -20.68 -3.38
N THR A 78 13.19 -20.08 -4.55
CA THR A 78 13.72 -20.62 -5.81
C THR A 78 15.24 -20.69 -5.77
N ARG A 79 15.90 -19.63 -5.30
CA ARG A 79 17.36 -19.60 -5.12
C ARG A 79 17.83 -20.66 -4.12
N ARG A 80 17.20 -20.74 -2.95
CA ARG A 80 17.55 -21.72 -1.91
C ARG A 80 17.41 -23.16 -2.42
N THR A 81 16.37 -23.44 -3.19
CA THR A 81 16.15 -24.76 -3.81
C THR A 81 17.26 -25.08 -4.80
N ARG A 82 17.66 -24.12 -5.64
CA ARG A 82 18.76 -24.29 -6.59
C ARG A 82 20.09 -24.59 -5.90
N GLU A 83 20.43 -23.85 -4.85
CA GLU A 83 21.65 -24.09 -4.07
C GLU A 83 21.70 -25.49 -3.43
N LEU A 84 20.54 -26.01 -2.98
CA LEU A 84 20.43 -27.37 -2.43
C LEU A 84 20.57 -28.46 -3.49
N LEU A 85 20.12 -28.18 -4.71
CA LEU A 85 20.22 -29.12 -5.85
C LEU A 85 21.63 -29.13 -6.45
N GLU A 86 22.31 -27.99 -6.53
CA GLU A 86 23.68 -27.87 -7.07
C GLU A 86 24.77 -28.31 -6.06
N LYS A 87 24.44 -28.43 -4.77
CA LYS A 87 25.34 -29.00 -3.74
C LYS A 87 25.30 -30.53 -3.64
N LYS A 88 24.49 -31.21 -4.47
CA LYS A 88 24.51 -32.66 -4.66
C LYS A 88 25.27 -33.02 -5.93
#